data_AF-A0A7Y4X2Q8-F1
#
_entry.id   AF-A0A7Y4X2Q8-F1
#
_cell.length_a   1.000
_cell.length_b   1.000
_cell.length_c   1.000
_cell.angle_alpha   90.00
_cell.angle_beta   90.00
_cell.angle_gamma   90.00
#
_symmetry.space_group_name_H-M   'P 1'
#
loop_
_entity.id
_entity.type
_entity.pdbx_description
1 polymer ?
#
loop_
_entity_poly.entity_id
_entity_poly.type
_entity_poly.pdbx_seq_one_letter_code
_entity_poly.pdbx_strand_id
1 'polypeptide(L)'
;MKTWTTIGFVFVVVTISALSSLPRSEAEEAQNIEQMSTAAKTPADHKAVANYYQTEGARLQREAEQHVTLAKTFRSEAGGQNPSASHHYERAEHCRKLAESLSNAAQEARALQKIHESLAQSAGGK
;
A
#
# COMPACT_ATOMS: atom_id res chain seq x y z
N MET A 1 52.06 45.13 23.86
CA MET A 1 50.83 44.64 23.20
C MET A 1 50.84 43.12 23.33
N LYS A 2 49.72 42.58 23.84
CA LYS A 2 49.63 41.33 24.60
C LYS A 2 49.36 40.13 23.67
N THR A 3 49.92 39.00 24.07
CA THR A 3 49.96 37.66 23.46
C THR A 3 48.59 36.99 23.26
N TRP A 4 48.49 36.08 22.28
CA TRP A 4 48.16 34.64 22.39
C TRP A 4 47.21 34.05 21.34
N THR A 5 47.70 32.93 20.81
CA THR A 5 47.15 31.77 20.10
C THR A 5 45.64 31.50 20.24
N THR A 6 44.99 31.07 19.15
CA THR A 6 43.83 30.17 19.25
C THR A 6 43.77 29.22 18.05
N ILE A 7 43.88 27.94 18.40
CA ILE A 7 43.70 26.77 17.55
C ILE A 7 42.25 26.76 17.06
N GLY A 8 42.06 26.82 15.74
CA GLY A 8 40.74 26.72 15.13
C GLY A 8 40.22 25.29 15.23
N PHE A 9 39.24 25.09 16.10
CA PHE A 9 38.47 23.87 16.27
C PHE A 9 37.65 23.61 15.00
N VAL A 10 37.95 22.54 14.26
CA VAL A 10 37.15 22.11 13.11
C VAL A 10 35.84 21.52 13.63
N PHE A 11 34.76 22.30 13.60
CA PHE A 11 33.41 21.77 13.72
C PHE A 11 33.03 21.11 12.38
N VAL A 12 33.24 19.79 12.29
CA VAL A 12 32.59 18.98 11.25
C VAL A 12 31.12 18.91 11.59
N VAL A 13 30.33 19.81 11.01
CA VAL A 13 28.87 19.70 10.99
C VAL A 13 28.53 18.59 9.99
N VAL A 14 28.27 17.38 10.49
CA VAL A 14 27.66 16.32 9.70
C VAL A 14 26.17 16.66 9.57
N THR A 15 25.79 17.37 8.52
CA THR A 15 24.39 17.53 8.12
C THR A 15 23.90 16.20 7.53
N ILE A 16 23.26 15.37 8.34
CA ILE A 16 22.48 14.22 7.85
C ILE A 16 21.18 14.78 7.27
N SER A 17 21.17 15.15 5.99
CA SER A 17 19.98 15.67 5.28
C SER A 17 19.52 14.79 4.14
N ALA A 18 19.61 13.46 4.28
CA ALA A 18 19.04 12.53 3.31
C ALA A 18 18.57 11.24 4.00
N LEU A 19 17.38 11.27 4.60
CA LEU A 19 16.67 10.07 5.07
C LEU A 19 15.19 10.08 4.65
N SER A 20 14.89 10.61 3.46
CA SER A 20 13.51 10.82 2.98
C SER A 20 13.03 9.76 2.00
N SER A 21 13.78 8.67 1.80
CA SER A 21 13.53 7.69 0.72
C SER A 21 13.50 6.25 1.18
N LEU A 22 13.34 5.99 2.49
CA LEU A 22 13.04 4.64 2.94
C LEU A 22 11.58 4.31 2.55
N PRO A 23 11.32 3.12 1.96
CA PRO A 23 9.95 2.69 1.72
C PRO A 23 9.22 2.67 3.06
N ARG A 24 8.10 3.41 3.13
CA ARG A 24 7.20 3.39 4.28
C ARG A 24 6.71 1.95 4.46
N SER A 25 6.74 1.42 5.67
CA SER A 25 6.23 0.06 5.90
C SER A 25 4.72 0.01 5.60
N GLU A 26 4.19 -1.13 5.13
CA GLU A 26 2.76 -1.28 4.84
C GLU A 26 1.88 -0.92 6.04
N ALA A 27 2.32 -1.27 7.26
CA ALA A 27 1.62 -0.92 8.49
C ALA A 27 1.60 0.60 8.74
N GLU A 28 2.70 1.30 8.45
CA GLU A 28 2.82 2.75 8.60
C GLU A 28 2.05 3.51 7.50
N GLU A 29 1.91 2.92 6.31
CA GLU A 29 1.05 3.41 5.24
C GLU A 29 -0.44 3.23 5.58
N ALA A 30 -0.83 2.05 6.09
CA ALA A 30 -2.18 1.76 6.54
C ALA A 30 -2.64 2.71 7.67
N GLN A 31 -1.77 2.95 8.66
CA GLN A 31 -2.06 3.92 9.72
C GLN A 31 -2.17 5.35 9.19
N ASN A 32 -1.33 5.71 8.21
CA ASN A 32 -1.36 7.03 7.61
C ASN A 32 -2.66 7.28 6.83
N ILE A 33 -3.12 6.32 6.02
CA ILE A 33 -4.37 6.48 5.28
C ILE A 33 -5.59 6.51 6.21
N GLU A 34 -5.61 5.74 7.29
CA GLU A 34 -6.69 5.79 8.29
C GLU A 34 -6.79 7.20 8.91
N GLN A 35 -5.64 7.78 9.29
CA GLN A 35 -5.57 9.15 9.81
C GLN A 35 -6.00 10.18 8.77
N MET A 36 -5.55 10.06 7.52
CA MET A 36 -5.97 10.95 6.44
C MET A 36 -7.48 10.87 6.17
N SER A 37 -8.04 9.66 6.16
CA SER A 37 -9.47 9.41 5.95
C SER A 37 -10.32 10.05 7.04
N THR A 38 -9.93 9.88 8.30
CA THR A 38 -10.64 10.42 9.46
C THR A 38 -10.47 11.93 9.63
N ALA A 39 -9.33 12.49 9.24
CA ALA A 39 -9.04 13.92 9.34
C ALA A 39 -9.55 14.75 8.15
N ALA A 40 -9.98 14.11 7.05
CA ALA A 40 -10.40 14.80 5.83
C ALA A 40 -11.63 15.69 6.06
N LYS A 41 -11.53 16.96 5.70
CA LYS A 41 -12.62 17.96 5.88
C LYS A 41 -12.91 18.76 4.63
N THR A 42 -11.89 19.02 3.83
CA THR A 42 -12.02 19.83 2.62
C THR A 42 -12.26 18.95 1.40
N PRO A 43 -12.78 19.52 0.29
CA PRO A 43 -12.86 18.81 -0.99
C PRO A 43 -11.52 18.25 -1.44
N ALA A 44 -10.41 18.95 -1.16
CA ALA A 44 -9.07 18.51 -1.52
C ALA A 44 -8.64 17.29 -0.70
N ASP A 45 -8.92 17.28 0.61
CA ASP A 45 -8.58 16.16 1.48
C ASP A 45 -9.31 14.89 1.03
N HIS A 46 -10.62 14.98 0.80
CA HIS A 46 -11.41 13.84 0.35
C HIS A 46 -10.97 13.34 -1.04
N LYS A 47 -10.59 14.24 -1.96
CA LYS A 47 -10.01 13.83 -3.26
C LYS A 47 -8.69 13.08 -3.10
N ALA A 48 -7.82 13.51 -2.18
CA ALA A 48 -6.55 12.83 -1.92
C ALA A 48 -6.78 11.40 -1.41
N VAL A 49 -7.73 11.22 -0.48
CA VAL A 49 -8.10 9.89 0.04
C VAL A 49 -8.76 9.02 -1.05
N ALA A 50 -9.63 9.60 -1.89
CA ALA A 50 -10.21 8.89 -3.02
C ALA A 50 -9.14 8.36 -4.00
N ASN A 51 -8.17 9.21 -4.36
CA ASN A 51 -7.08 8.84 -5.26
C ASN A 51 -6.21 7.70 -4.69
N TYR A 52 -5.97 7.70 -3.37
CA TYR A 52 -5.29 6.59 -2.70
C TYR A 52 -6.07 5.29 -2.91
N TYR A 53 -7.36 5.26 -2.57
CA TYR A 53 -8.17 4.04 -2.68
C TYR A 53 -8.37 3.58 -4.12
N GLN A 54 -8.38 4.50 -5.09
CA GLN A 54 -8.35 4.16 -6.51
C GLN A 54 -7.06 3.39 -6.86
N THR A 55 -5.91 3.92 -6.43
CA THR A 55 -4.60 3.31 -6.69
C THR A 55 -4.48 1.95 -6.01
N GLU A 56 -4.93 1.87 -4.76
CA GLU A 56 -4.88 0.65 -3.96
C GLU A 56 -5.82 -0.43 -4.50
N GLY A 57 -7.05 -0.06 -4.87
CA GLY A 57 -7.98 -0.99 -5.51
C GLY A 57 -7.44 -1.54 -6.83
N ALA A 58 -6.72 -0.74 -7.62
CA ALA A 58 -6.04 -1.21 -8.82
C ALA A 58 -4.85 -2.13 -8.52
N ARG A 59 -4.08 -1.83 -7.45
CA ARG A 59 -2.96 -2.66 -6.99
C ARG A 59 -3.44 -4.05 -6.55
N LEU A 60 -4.43 -4.09 -5.66
CA LEU A 60 -5.05 -5.32 -5.15
C LEU A 60 -5.64 -6.17 -6.26
N GLN A 61 -6.29 -5.54 -7.25
CA GLN A 61 -6.83 -6.26 -8.41
C GLN A 61 -5.72 -6.95 -9.22
N ARG A 62 -4.61 -6.25 -9.49
CA ARG A 62 -3.47 -6.84 -10.22
C ARG A 62 -2.86 -8.00 -9.43
N GLU A 63 -2.74 -7.86 -8.12
CA GLU A 63 -2.22 -8.91 -7.25
C GLU A 63 -3.16 -10.14 -7.23
N ALA A 64 -4.48 -9.93 -7.22
CA ALA A 64 -5.46 -10.99 -7.37
C ALA A 64 -5.27 -11.77 -8.68
N GLU A 65 -5.07 -11.07 -9.80
CA GLU A 65 -4.85 -11.67 -11.12
C GLU A 65 -3.53 -12.48 -11.19
N GLN A 66 -2.48 -11.99 -10.54
CA GLN A 66 -1.23 -12.73 -10.37
C GLN A 66 -1.49 -14.04 -9.62
N HIS A 67 -2.22 -13.99 -8.51
CA HIS A 67 -2.55 -15.19 -7.73
C HIS A 67 -3.48 -16.16 -8.46
N VAL A 68 -4.41 -15.68 -9.30
CA VAL A 68 -5.20 -16.55 -10.21
C VAL A 68 -4.27 -17.30 -11.16
N THR A 69 -3.25 -16.62 -11.70
CA THR A 69 -2.28 -17.22 -12.62
C THR A 69 -1.43 -18.27 -11.90
N LEU A 70 -0.91 -17.96 -10.72
CA LEU A 70 -0.17 -18.90 -9.86
C LEU A 70 -1.00 -20.15 -9.51
N ALA A 71 -2.28 -19.98 -9.16
CA ALA A 71 -3.18 -21.09 -8.87
C ALA A 71 -3.31 -22.04 -10.08
N LYS A 72 -3.41 -21.50 -11.29
CA LYS A 72 -3.46 -22.29 -12.53
C LYS A 72 -2.14 -23.04 -12.77
N THR A 73 -1.00 -22.39 -12.56
CA THR A 73 0.32 -23.01 -12.69
C THR A 73 0.45 -24.20 -11.74
N PHE A 74 0.15 -24.04 -10.46
CA PHE A 74 0.23 -25.16 -9.50
C PHE A 74 -0.74 -26.29 -9.85
N ARG A 75 -1.97 -26.00 -10.30
CA ARG A 75 -2.88 -27.05 -10.77
C ARG A 75 -2.32 -27.81 -11.98
N SER A 76 -1.66 -27.13 -12.91
CA SER A 76 -1.04 -27.76 -14.07
C SER A 76 0.14 -28.64 -13.67
N GLU A 77 1.00 -28.17 -12.76
CA GLU A 77 2.15 -28.93 -12.24
C GLU A 77 1.73 -30.19 -11.47
N ALA A 78 0.54 -30.19 -10.87
CA ALA A 78 0.02 -31.37 -10.20
C ALA A 78 -0.19 -32.56 -11.14
N GLY A 79 -0.32 -32.34 -12.46
CA GLY A 79 -0.20 -33.40 -13.48
C GLY A 79 -1.15 -34.59 -13.32
N GLY A 80 -2.32 -34.42 -12.69
CA GLY A 80 -3.28 -35.49 -12.44
C GLY A 80 -2.99 -36.36 -11.21
N GLN A 81 -2.04 -35.95 -10.35
CA GLN A 81 -1.86 -36.53 -9.03
C GLN A 81 -3.16 -36.47 -8.21
N ASN A 82 -3.32 -37.39 -7.25
CA ASN A 82 -4.46 -37.33 -6.34
C ASN A 82 -4.43 -35.99 -5.55
N PRO A 83 -5.52 -35.20 -5.55
CA PRO A 83 -5.58 -33.93 -4.83
C PRO A 83 -5.21 -34.01 -3.35
N SER A 84 -5.47 -35.14 -2.68
CA SER A 84 -5.14 -35.31 -1.26
C SER A 84 -3.68 -35.66 -0.98
N ALA A 85 -2.90 -36.00 -2.02
CA ALA A 85 -1.51 -36.44 -1.88
C ALA A 85 -0.49 -35.44 -2.47
N SER A 86 -0.95 -34.29 -2.99
CA SER A 86 -0.10 -33.37 -3.74
C SER A 86 -0.16 -31.94 -3.18
N HIS A 87 0.99 -31.46 -2.71
CA HIS A 87 1.17 -30.08 -2.25
C HIS A 87 0.84 -29.03 -3.32
N HIS A 88 0.85 -29.39 -4.60
CA HIS A 88 0.49 -28.48 -5.67
C HIS A 88 -1.01 -28.12 -5.63
N TYR A 89 -1.90 -29.04 -5.27
CA TYR A 89 -3.33 -28.73 -5.13
C TYR A 89 -3.60 -27.85 -3.91
N GLU A 90 -2.90 -28.09 -2.79
CA GLU A 90 -2.97 -27.24 -1.61
C GLU A 90 -2.52 -25.80 -1.93
N ARG A 91 -1.37 -25.65 -2.58
CA ARG A 91 -0.85 -24.33 -3.00
C ARG A 91 -1.77 -23.65 -3.99
N ALA A 92 -2.35 -24.39 -4.94
CA ALA A 92 -3.33 -23.85 -5.86
C ALA A 92 -4.56 -23.29 -5.14
N GLU A 93 -5.08 -24.03 -4.16
CA GLU A 93 -6.25 -23.59 -3.39
C GLU A 93 -5.93 -22.40 -2.49
N HIS A 94 -4.74 -22.38 -1.87
CA HIS A 94 -4.24 -21.21 -1.16
C HIS A 94 -4.22 -19.97 -2.07
N CYS A 95 -3.61 -20.07 -3.26
CA CYS A 95 -3.57 -18.95 -4.21
C CYS A 95 -4.97 -18.54 -4.69
N ARG A 96 -5.88 -19.49 -4.89
CA ARG A 96 -7.27 -19.19 -5.27
C ARG A 96 -7.97 -18.37 -4.18
N LYS A 97 -7.87 -18.79 -2.92
CA LYS A 97 -8.47 -18.08 -1.78
C LYS A 97 -7.85 -16.69 -1.59
N LEU A 98 -6.53 -16.58 -1.77
CA LEU A 98 -5.85 -15.29 -1.67
C LEU A 98 -6.28 -14.33 -2.79
N ALA A 99 -6.39 -14.81 -4.03
CA ALA A 99 -6.93 -14.02 -5.14
C ALA A 99 -8.36 -13.52 -4.87
N GLU A 100 -9.21 -14.37 -4.29
CA GLU A 100 -10.58 -14.00 -3.90
C GLU A 100 -10.57 -12.90 -2.83
N SER A 101 -9.76 -13.05 -1.78
CA SER A 101 -9.59 -12.05 -0.72
C SER A 101 -9.12 -10.70 -1.28
N LEU A 102 -8.09 -10.71 -2.12
CA LEU A 102 -7.56 -9.50 -2.77
C LEU A 102 -8.59 -8.84 -3.69
N SER A 103 -9.37 -9.63 -4.42
CA SER A 103 -10.45 -9.10 -5.26
C SER A 103 -11.59 -8.49 -4.45
N ASN A 104 -11.88 -9.01 -3.25
CA ASN A 104 -12.85 -8.41 -2.35
C ASN A 104 -12.31 -7.10 -1.76
N ALA A 105 -11.06 -7.09 -1.29
CA ALA A 105 -10.39 -5.88 -0.82
C ALA A 105 -10.33 -4.80 -1.91
N ALA A 106 -10.10 -5.17 -3.17
CA ALA A 106 -10.14 -4.25 -4.31
C ALA A 106 -11.53 -3.61 -4.50
N GLN A 107 -12.61 -4.35 -4.23
CA GLN A 107 -13.98 -3.83 -4.29
C GLN A 107 -14.27 -2.89 -3.11
N GLU A 108 -13.81 -3.22 -1.90
CA GLU A 108 -13.91 -2.35 -0.73
C GLU A 108 -13.17 -1.03 -0.94
N ALA A 109 -11.94 -1.08 -1.49
CA ALA A 109 -11.19 0.13 -1.85
C ALA A 109 -11.96 0.99 -2.87
N ARG A 110 -12.55 0.39 -3.92
CA ARG A 110 -13.39 1.13 -4.89
C ARG A 110 -14.64 1.72 -4.23
N ALA A 111 -15.21 1.08 -3.21
CA ALA A 111 -16.33 1.63 -2.46
C ALA A 111 -15.90 2.87 -1.64
N LEU A 112 -14.75 2.78 -0.96
CA LEU A 112 -14.17 3.90 -0.20
C LEU A 112 -13.80 5.08 -1.09
N GLN A 113 -13.22 4.82 -2.27
CA GLN A 113 -13.00 5.84 -3.30
C GLN A 113 -14.29 6.62 -3.58
N LYS A 114 -15.38 5.92 -3.93
CA LYS A 114 -16.67 6.54 -4.27
C LYS A 114 -17.26 7.34 -3.11
N ILE A 115 -17.13 6.84 -1.89
CA ILE A 115 -17.57 7.56 -0.68
C ILE A 115 -16.82 8.90 -0.58
N HIS A 116 -15.50 8.88 -0.70
CA HIS A 116 -14.69 10.09 -0.62
C HIS A 116 -14.91 11.05 -1.79
N GLU A 117 -15.16 10.56 -3.01
CA GLU A 117 -15.57 11.42 -4.14
C GLU A 117 -16.88 12.15 -3.87
N SER A 118 -17.88 11.46 -3.30
CA SER A 118 -19.16 12.05 -2.92
C SER A 118 -19.01 13.09 -1.81
N LEU A 119 -18.18 12.80 -0.80
CA LEU A 119 -17.86 13.75 0.26
C LEU A 119 -17.13 14.99 -0.27
N ALA A 120 -16.23 14.83 -1.24
CA ALA A 120 -15.54 15.96 -1.87
C ALA A 120 -16.51 16.90 -2.59
N GLN A 121 -17.50 16.35 -3.31
CA GLN A 121 -18.56 17.14 -3.97
C GLN A 121 -19.41 17.89 -2.94
N SER A 122 -19.82 17.20 -1.88
CA SER A 122 -20.65 17.77 -0.80
C SER A 122 -19.93 18.87 -0.03
N ALA A 123 -18.63 18.73 0.21
CA ALA A 123 -17.83 19.74 0.92
C ALA A 123 -17.54 20.99 0.09
N GLY A 124 -17.62 20.90 -1.25
CA GLY A 124 -17.35 22.01 -2.18
C GLY A 124 -18.60 22.75 -2.64
N GLY A 125 -19.78 22.23 -2.34
CA GLY A 125 -21.08 22.83 -2.68
C GLY A 125 -21.64 23.80 -1.63
N LYS A 126 -20.80 24.31 -0.73
CA LYS A 126 -21.17 25.36 0.24
C LYS A 126 -20.62 26.72 -0.17
#